data_AF-A0A2V7HBB9-F1
#
_entry.id   AF-A0A2V7HBB9-F1
#
_cell.length_a   1.000
_cell.length_b   1.000
_cell.length_c   1.000
_cell.angle_alpha   90.00
_cell.angle_beta   90.00
_cell.angle_gamma   90.00
#
_symmetry.space_group_name_H-M   'P 1'
#
loop_
_entity.id
_entity.type
_entity.pdbx_description
1 polymer ?
#
loop_
_entity_poly.entity_id
_entity_poly.type
_entity_poly.pdbx_seq_one_letter_code
_entity_poly.pdbx_strand_id
1 'polypeptide(L)'
;NALGPTVCGSIQPLSGPYRGYSTNREATGLLFEYFDAHGERLITAPSPLELARVDVTARAESRHRILIEQTAIAPGDSATVSVAIRNRAP
;
A
#
# COMPACT_ATOMS: atom_id res chain seq x y z
N ASN A 1 -0.89 9.03 13.44
CA ASN A 1 -2.04 9.61 12.71
C ASN A 1 -1.52 10.76 11.87
N ALA A 2 -1.78 10.77 10.56
CA ALA A 2 -1.29 11.81 9.66
C ALA A 2 -1.92 13.16 10.06
N LEU A 3 -1.11 14.04 10.65
CA LEU A 3 -1.51 15.37 11.13
C LEU A 3 -1.34 16.36 9.97
N GLY A 4 -2.27 16.38 9.02
CA GLY A 4 -2.26 17.35 7.92
C GLY A 4 -3.51 17.26 7.05
N PRO A 5 -3.94 18.36 6.41
CA PRO A 5 -5.07 18.35 5.49
C PRO A 5 -4.77 17.45 4.28
N THR A 6 -5.68 16.51 3.98
CA THR A 6 -5.52 15.62 2.83
C THR A 6 -5.79 16.40 1.55
N VAL A 7 -4.89 16.27 0.58
CA VAL A 7 -5.04 16.86 -0.75
C VAL A 7 -6.19 16.22 -1.54
N CYS A 8 -6.65 15.04 -1.12
CA CYS A 8 -7.73 14.28 -1.76
C CYS A 8 -9.14 14.66 -1.26
N GLY A 9 -9.26 15.58 -0.29
CA GLY A 9 -10.56 15.97 0.29
C GLY A 9 -11.24 14.89 1.15
N SER A 10 -10.76 13.66 1.10
CA SER A 10 -11.13 12.56 1.98
C SER A 10 -9.87 11.87 2.52
N ILE A 11 -9.89 11.53 3.81
CA ILE A 11 -9.03 10.45 4.31
C ILE A 11 -9.71 9.18 3.81
N GLN A 12 -8.96 8.25 3.19
CA GLN A 12 -9.45 6.89 2.97
C GLN A 12 -9.18 6.11 4.26
N PRO A 13 -10.17 5.95 5.16
CA PRO A 13 -9.93 5.23 6.40
C PRO A 13 -9.68 3.76 6.08
N LEU A 14 -8.62 3.20 6.66
CA LEU A 14 -8.49 1.76 6.76
C LEU A 14 -9.10 1.27 8.06
N SER A 15 -9.86 0.20 7.94
CA SER A 15 -10.63 -0.39 9.04
C SER A 15 -9.71 -1.19 9.97
N GLY A 16 -8.95 -0.49 10.82
CA GLY A 16 -8.14 -1.09 11.88
C GLY A 16 -6.73 -0.51 12.00
N PRO A 17 -5.95 -0.97 12.99
CA PRO A 17 -4.54 -0.60 13.09
C PRO A 17 -3.76 -1.16 11.91
N TYR A 18 -2.78 -0.38 11.42
CA TYR A 18 -1.85 -0.85 10.40
C TYR A 18 -1.13 -2.12 10.87
N ARG A 19 -0.97 -3.07 9.95
CA ARG A 19 -0.09 -4.24 10.20
C ARG A 19 1.35 -3.75 10.40
N GLY A 20 2.15 -4.54 11.12
CA GLY A 20 3.57 -4.27 11.30
C GLY A 20 4.37 -4.36 9.99
N TYR A 21 5.56 -3.77 9.98
CA TYR A 21 6.50 -3.97 8.89
C TYR A 21 7.03 -5.40 8.88
N SER A 22 7.25 -5.94 7.69
CA SER A 22 7.81 -7.28 7.49
C SER A 22 8.75 -7.29 6.29
N THR A 23 9.72 -8.19 6.32
CA THR A 23 10.57 -8.50 5.16
C THR A 23 9.81 -9.30 4.09
N ASN A 24 8.71 -9.96 4.47
CA ASN A 24 7.78 -10.56 3.52
C ASN A 24 6.82 -9.48 2.97
N ARG A 25 6.88 -9.24 1.65
CA ARG A 25 6.02 -8.27 0.95
C ARG A 25 4.51 -8.54 1.11
N GLU A 26 4.13 -9.81 1.25
CA GLU A 26 2.72 -10.18 1.42
C GLU A 26 2.22 -9.92 2.85
N ALA A 27 3.13 -9.86 3.82
CA ALA A 27 2.80 -9.70 5.24
C ALA A 27 2.99 -8.27 5.76
N THR A 28 3.78 -7.43 5.08
CA THR A 28 4.04 -6.05 5.52
C THR A 28 2.78 -5.18 5.47
N GLY A 29 2.62 -4.32 6.49
CA GLY A 29 1.54 -3.35 6.56
C GLY A 29 1.68 -2.15 5.63
N LEU A 30 2.88 -1.90 5.11
CA LEU A 30 3.13 -0.90 4.09
C LEU A 30 4.02 -1.49 3.01
N LEU A 31 3.58 -1.39 1.76
CA LEU A 31 4.27 -1.92 0.59
C LEU A 31 4.37 -0.85 -0.48
N PHE A 32 5.57 -0.69 -1.04
CA PHE A 32 5.84 0.14 -2.21
C PHE A 32 6.22 -0.78 -3.36
N GLU A 33 5.52 -0.64 -4.47
CA GLU A 33 5.84 -1.33 -5.72
C GLU A 33 6.06 -0.31 -6.83
N TYR A 34 7.10 -0.54 -7.63
CA TYR A 34 7.56 0.36 -8.66
C TYR A 34 7.35 -0.31 -10.01
N PHE A 35 6.85 0.43 -10.98
CA PHE A 35 6.54 -0.10 -12.31
C PHE A 35 7.10 0.78 -13.41
N ASP A 36 7.51 0.14 -14.49
CA ASP A 36 7.97 0.79 -15.71
C ASP A 36 6.79 1.24 -16.60
N ALA A 37 7.11 1.85 -17.74
CA ALA A 37 6.12 2.34 -18.70
C ALA A 37 5.28 1.23 -19.35
N HIS A 38 5.75 -0.02 -19.33
CA HIS A 38 5.04 -1.19 -19.85
C HIS A 38 4.17 -1.86 -18.77
N GLY A 39 4.25 -1.40 -17.51
CA GLY A 39 3.55 -1.98 -16.38
C GLY A 39 4.30 -3.14 -15.71
N GLU A 40 5.55 -3.38 -16.10
CA GLU A 40 6.41 -4.39 -15.49
C GLU A 40 6.95 -3.90 -14.15
N ARG A 41 6.97 -4.79 -13.16
CA ARG A 41 7.46 -4.44 -11.83
C ARG A 41 8.98 -4.34 -11.81
N LEU A 42 9.49 -3.20 -11.35
CA LEU A 42 10.90 -2.93 -11.14
C LEU A 42 11.34 -3.59 -9.82
N ILE A 43 12.22 -4.59 -9.91
CA ILE A 43 12.64 -5.45 -8.77
C ILE A 43 13.91 -4.92 -8.09
N THR A 44 14.72 -4.16 -8.83
CA THR A 44 15.93 -3.47 -8.35
C THR A 44 15.68 -1.97 -8.21
N ALA A 45 16.56 -1.24 -7.52
CA ALA A 45 16.45 0.21 -7.37
C ALA A 45 16.33 0.86 -8.77
N PRO A 46 15.14 1.35 -9.15
CA PRO A 46 14.90 1.73 -10.53
C PRO A 46 15.65 3.02 -10.83
N SER A 47 16.20 3.13 -12.03
CA SER A 47 16.64 4.44 -12.52
C SER A 47 15.42 5.37 -12.46
N PRO A 48 15.55 6.62 -11.99
CA PRO A 48 14.45 7.58 -12.00
C PRO A 48 13.81 7.73 -13.38
N LEU A 49 14.58 7.48 -14.46
CA LEU A 49 14.11 7.55 -15.85
C LEU A 49 13.21 6.37 -16.26
N GLU A 50 13.30 5.23 -15.57
CA GLU A 50 12.53 4.02 -15.86
C GLU A 50 11.21 3.97 -15.08
N LEU A 51 11.11 4.75 -14.00
CA LEU A 51 9.95 4.73 -13.13
C LEU A 51 8.76 5.49 -13.75
N ALA A 52 7.68 4.75 -14.02
CA ALA A 52 6.44 5.32 -14.57
C ALA A 52 5.27 5.31 -13.58
N ARG A 53 5.25 4.37 -12.62
CA ARG A 53 4.19 4.29 -11.60
C ARG A 53 4.74 3.77 -10.28
N VAL A 54 4.21 4.30 -9.18
CA VAL A 54 4.39 3.76 -7.83
C VAL A 54 3.03 3.36 -7.29
N ASP A 55 2.91 2.12 -6.83
CA ASP A 55 1.76 1.67 -6.05
C ASP A 55 2.14 1.63 -4.57
N VAL A 56 1.38 2.36 -3.75
CA VAL A 56 1.54 2.41 -2.30
C VAL A 56 0.37 1.68 -1.67
N THR A 57 0.63 0.52 -1.08
CA THR A 57 -0.40 -0.28 -0.41
C THR A 57 -0.22 -0.21 1.09
N ALA A 58 -1.27 0.21 1.79
CA ALA A 58 -1.37 0.12 3.24
C ALA A 58 -2.35 -1.00 3.62
N ARG A 59 -1.99 -1.80 4.64
CA ARG A 59 -2.80 -2.91 5.14
C ARG A 59 -3.05 -2.73 6.63
N ALA A 60 -4.28 -2.93 7.04
CA ALA A 60 -4.72 -2.94 8.41
C ALA A 60 -5.27 -4.32 8.80
N GLU A 61 -5.20 -4.64 10.08
CA GLU A 61 -5.82 -5.84 10.64
C GLU A 61 -6.33 -5.55 12.04
N SER A 62 -7.54 -6.00 12.34
CA SER A 62 -8.11 -5.90 13.67
C SER A 62 -7.25 -6.66 14.69
N ARG A 63 -7.03 -6.05 15.87
CA ARG A 63 -6.45 -6.76 17.03
C ARG A 63 -7.43 -7.75 17.66
N HIS A 64 -8.72 -7.58 17.39
CA HIS A 64 -9.76 -8.48 17.86
C HIS A 64 -10.09 -9.50 16.78
N ARG A 65 -10.00 -10.77 17.17
CA ARG A 65 -10.48 -11.88 16.34
C ARG A 65 -11.97 -12.05 16.53
N ILE A 66 -12.67 -12.33 15.43
CA ILE A 66 -14.06 -12.75 15.44
C ILE A 66 -14.15 -14.23 15.09
N LEU A 67 -15.15 -14.92 15.62
CA LEU A 67 -15.42 -16.31 15.31
C LEU A 67 -16.45 -16.38 14.18
N ILE A 68 -16.09 -17.04 13.09
CA ILE A 68 -16.99 -17.40 11.99
C ILE A 68 -16.90 -18.91 11.84
N GLU A 69 -18.02 -19.63 12.02
CA GLU A 69 -18.06 -21.10 11.90
C GLU A 69 -16.94 -21.79 12.70
N GLN A 70 -16.75 -21.38 13.96
CA GLN A 70 -15.69 -21.85 14.87
C GLN A 70 -14.25 -21.51 14.45
N THR A 71 -14.06 -20.76 13.37
CA THR A 71 -12.75 -20.28 12.92
C THR A 71 -12.51 -18.85 13.39
N ALA A 72 -11.43 -18.64 14.13
CA ALA A 72 -11.04 -17.32 14.63
C ALA A 72 -10.28 -16.52 13.58
N ILE A 73 -10.95 -15.57 12.93
CA ILE A 73 -10.35 -14.69 11.91
C ILE A 73 -10.09 -13.30 12.46
N ALA A 74 -9.03 -12.64 11.98
CA ALA A 74 -8.81 -11.23 12.22
C ALA A 74 -9.25 -10.46 10.96
N PRO A 75 -10.33 -9.65 11.03
CA PRO A 75 -10.73 -8.82 9.89
C PRO A 75 -9.59 -7.93 9.43
N GLY A 76 -9.33 -7.91 8.13
CA GLY A 76 -8.31 -7.09 7.50
C GLY A 76 -8.90 -6.14 6.47
N ASP A 77 -8.20 -5.04 6.24
CA ASP A 77 -8.53 -4.04 5.23
C ASP A 77 -7.25 -3.57 4.53
N SER A 78 -7.35 -3.12 3.29
CA SER A 78 -6.22 -2.61 2.53
C SER A 78 -6.63 -1.56 1.51
N ALA A 79 -5.77 -0.57 1.32
CA ALA A 79 -5.94 0.47 0.32
C ALA A 79 -4.65 0.59 -0.47
N THR A 80 -4.80 0.68 -1.79
CA THR A 80 -3.70 0.92 -2.71
C THR A 80 -3.93 2.24 -3.40
N VAL A 81 -2.93 3.11 -3.32
CA VAL A 81 -2.89 4.36 -4.08
C VAL A 81 -1.85 4.21 -5.17
N SER A 82 -2.29 4.32 -6.41
CA SER A 82 -1.42 4.31 -7.60
C SER A 82 -1.10 5.74 -8.01
N VAL A 83 0.19 6.04 -8.13
CA VAL A 83 0.70 7.34 -8.54
C VAL A 83 1.46 7.17 -9.85
N ALA A 84 0.89 7.67 -10.94
CA ALA A 84 1.57 7.74 -12.23
C ALA A 84 2.54 8.92 -12.25
N ILE A 85 3.82 8.64 -12.53
CA ILE A 85 4.87 9.64 -12.62
C ILE A 85 4.91 10.16 -14.06
N ARG A 86 4.58 11.44 -14.22
CA ARG A 86 4.84 12.14 -15.49
C ARG A 86 6.29 12.63 -15.49
N ASN A 87 7.21 11.72 -15.74
CA ASN A 87 8.57 12.12 -16.11
C ASN A 87 8.50 12.70 -17.52
N ARG A 88 8.27 14.02 -17.61
CA ARG A 88 8.45 14.76 -18.86
C ARG A 88 9.94 14.60 -19.20
N ALA A 89 10.25 14.18 -20.42
CA ALA A 89 11.62 14.08 -20.90
C ALA A 89 12.43 15.35 -20.53
N PRO A 90 13.75 15.23 -20.28
CA PRO A 90 14.61 16.38 -20.02
C PRO A 90 14.53 17.43 -21.14
#